data_AF-A0A943KB62-F1
#
_entry.id   AF-A0A943KB62-F1
#
_cell.length_a   1.000
_cell.length_b   1.000
_cell.length_c   1.000
_cell.angle_alpha   90.00
_cell.angle_beta   90.00
_cell.angle_gamma   90.00
#
_symmetry.space_group_name_H-M   'P 1'
#
loop_
_entity.id
_entity.type
_entity.pdbx_description
1 polymer ?
#
loop_
_entity_poly.entity_id
_entity_poly.type
_entity_poly.pdbx_seq_one_letter_code
_entity_poly.pdbx_strand_id
1 'polypeptide(L)'
;MNTPIDNRITKDMKYIALYWALGFEEIEPDIFVKKYGSTSCTISAKLGIATFDKGITIVNSYGLKLNTHKSFVVLECIDRLLSLGYPASTIIVDLDNEFDVYCGNSYIRCVEWGLDMNPNSIPNPKKEGSYLSILYSSRLYSGLIDRKEIIKNGDGTIYDFGFFESRFGDLKLSVLSKPYKLNGFEIMGDEAVSYDGNEKVVIVPNGVRKLASGLFWDNQIIEEVICPDSVEELGGDLFYNCRNLKRFTIGKNVVSMGDNPFAGCPNLELDNQSTEFEYKEYVLIGKKDGVIYCSIKKQGEYIIPNGIKLIGKHAFYMCDKLTKVVIPSSLIHMKNFPFSGCKSLTLENHSRFYEIDGPVVYSINKEVIGCLCSCKTSELVIKNGTERICRNSFYSCNGIKKLILPKSLKVIGYNPFVQCGDIEFVSNSPEFVVDNGILFNKDKTKIICCPRNKAVGDFVMPESVNVLERSAFSGCDLMTSIDLKNVSTIGKSCFTNCNSLRDIFVPDWVTYI
;
A
#
# COMPACT_ATOMS: atom_id res chain seq x y z
N MET A 1 4.64 29.99 11.24
CA MET A 1 4.05 29.90 9.89
C MET A 1 3.84 28.44 9.60
N ASN A 2 2.60 28.05 9.29
CA ASN A 2 2.20 26.68 9.02
C ASN A 2 2.96 26.14 7.81
N THR A 3 3.91 25.26 8.04
CA THR A 3 4.45 24.39 6.98
C THR A 3 3.29 23.51 6.51
N PRO A 4 2.97 23.46 5.21
CA PRO A 4 2.01 22.49 4.72
C PRO A 4 2.59 21.12 5.02
N ILE A 5 1.95 20.37 5.92
CA ILE A 5 2.14 18.93 5.96
C ILE A 5 1.84 18.44 4.55
N ASP A 6 2.81 17.69 4.04
CA ASP A 6 2.82 17.26 2.68
C ASP A 6 1.66 16.30 2.38
N ASN A 7 0.57 16.84 1.84
CA ASN A 7 -0.58 16.10 1.32
C ASN A 7 -0.27 15.26 0.06
N ARG A 8 1.00 14.98 -0.26
CA ARG A 8 1.38 14.20 -1.46
C ARG A 8 0.93 12.74 -1.42
N ILE A 9 0.41 12.20 -0.32
CA ILE A 9 -0.07 10.80 -0.32
C ILE A 9 -1.36 10.61 -1.16
N THR A 10 -2.17 11.64 -1.45
CA THR A 10 -3.59 11.36 -1.81
C THR A 10 -4.19 12.04 -3.02
N LYS A 11 -3.43 12.71 -3.90
CA LYS A 11 -4.05 13.36 -5.08
C LYS A 11 -4.25 12.45 -6.29
N ASP A 12 -3.41 11.43 -6.48
CA ASP A 12 -3.35 10.73 -7.78
C ASP A 12 -3.50 9.22 -7.76
N MET A 13 -3.64 8.61 -6.58
CA MET A 13 -4.11 7.23 -6.52
C MET A 13 -5.63 7.28 -6.55
N LYS A 14 -6.24 6.85 -7.66
CA LYS A 14 -7.56 6.23 -7.56
C LYS A 14 -7.40 5.15 -6.49
N TYR A 15 -8.02 5.32 -5.33
CA TYR A 15 -7.94 4.36 -4.22
C TYR A 15 -8.77 3.10 -4.53
N ILE A 16 -8.72 2.62 -5.78
CA ILE A 16 -9.33 1.37 -6.21
C ILE A 16 -8.87 0.25 -5.28
N ALA A 17 -7.56 0.16 -5.01
CA ALA A 17 -7.05 -0.83 -4.06
C ALA A 17 -7.73 -0.77 -2.67
N LEU A 18 -8.12 0.42 -2.19
CA LEU A 18 -8.89 0.57 -0.96
C LEU A 18 -10.32 0.06 -1.14
N TYR A 19 -11.01 0.40 -2.24
CA TYR A 19 -12.38 -0.07 -2.48
C TYR A 19 -12.44 -1.60 -2.50
N TRP A 20 -11.47 -2.24 -3.15
CA TRP A 20 -11.34 -3.70 -3.13
C TRP A 20 -11.05 -4.24 -1.73
N ALA A 21 -10.15 -3.61 -0.97
CA ALA A 21 -9.86 -4.00 0.41
C ALA A 21 -11.08 -3.82 1.35
N LEU A 22 -11.97 -2.89 1.03
CA LEU A 22 -13.26 -2.72 1.69
C LEU A 22 -14.31 -3.74 1.22
N GLY A 23 -14.03 -4.54 0.19
CA GLY A 23 -14.95 -5.54 -0.36
C GLY A 23 -16.00 -4.96 -1.30
N PHE A 24 -15.74 -3.82 -1.94
CA PHE A 24 -16.55 -3.35 -3.07
C PHE A 24 -16.26 -4.19 -4.31
N GLU A 25 -17.30 -4.44 -5.10
CA GLU A 25 -17.19 -5.14 -6.37
C GLU A 25 -17.23 -4.15 -7.53
N GLU A 26 -16.26 -4.26 -8.45
CA GLU A 26 -16.29 -3.50 -9.71
C GLU A 26 -17.30 -4.12 -10.67
N ILE A 27 -18.42 -3.44 -10.90
CA ILE A 27 -19.49 -3.92 -11.79
C ILE A 27 -19.32 -3.41 -13.23
N GLU A 28 -18.68 -2.25 -13.39
CA GLU A 28 -18.29 -1.62 -14.64
C GLU A 28 -16.95 -0.89 -14.43
N PRO A 29 -16.17 -0.59 -15.48
CA PRO A 29 -14.90 0.13 -15.32
C PRO A 29 -15.06 1.41 -14.50
N ASP A 30 -14.30 1.52 -13.42
CA ASP A 30 -14.35 2.62 -12.44
C ASP A 30 -15.65 2.75 -11.61
N ILE A 31 -16.56 1.76 -11.64
CA ILE A 31 -17.81 1.75 -10.87
C ILE A 31 -17.82 0.58 -9.88
N PHE A 32 -17.80 0.92 -8.61
CA PHE A 32 -17.69 -0.02 -7.50
C PHE A 32 -18.96 -0.02 -6.65
N VAL A 33 -19.47 -1.19 -6.27
CA VAL A 33 -20.68 -1.32 -5.47
C VAL A 33 -20.46 -2.26 -4.29
N LYS A 34 -20.95 -1.88 -3.11
CA LYS A 34 -21.05 -2.75 -1.93
C LYS A 34 -22.43 -2.65 -1.30
N LYS A 35 -23.01 -3.79 -0.92
CA LYS A 35 -24.34 -3.88 -0.31
C LYS A 35 -24.22 -4.18 1.19
N TYR A 36 -25.04 -3.50 1.98
CA TYR A 36 -25.14 -3.58 3.44
C TYR A 36 -26.62 -3.80 3.81
N GLY A 37 -27.10 -5.03 3.63
CA GLY A 37 -28.52 -5.35 3.82
C GLY A 37 -29.41 -4.55 2.86
N SER A 38 -30.16 -3.57 3.37
CA SER A 38 -31.08 -2.71 2.61
C SER A 38 -30.47 -1.47 1.97
N THR A 39 -29.22 -1.13 2.31
CA THR A 39 -28.48 0.03 1.78
C THR A 39 -27.33 -0.46 0.91
N SER A 40 -26.95 0.28 -0.11
CA SER A 40 -25.75 0.08 -0.91
C SER A 40 -24.97 1.39 -1.09
N CYS A 41 -23.66 1.24 -1.24
CA CYS A 41 -22.76 2.32 -1.61
C CYS A 41 -22.27 2.08 -3.03
N THR A 42 -22.36 3.11 -3.87
CA THR A 42 -21.81 3.13 -5.23
C THR A 42 -20.71 4.16 -5.30
N ILE A 43 -19.51 3.76 -5.71
CA ILE A 43 -18.37 4.64 -5.91
C ILE A 43 -18.08 4.75 -7.40
N SER A 44 -18.07 5.97 -7.91
CA SER A 44 -17.47 6.28 -9.20
C SER A 44 -16.02 6.71 -8.98
N ALA A 45 -15.07 5.81 -9.23
CA ALA A 45 -13.64 6.06 -9.08
C ALA A 45 -13.15 7.13 -10.07
N LYS A 46 -13.78 7.22 -11.25
CA LYS A 46 -13.49 8.25 -12.25
C LYS A 46 -13.93 9.65 -11.81
N LEU A 47 -15.11 9.75 -11.20
CA LEU A 47 -15.63 11.04 -10.72
C LEU A 47 -15.09 11.38 -9.32
N GLY A 48 -14.55 10.40 -8.60
CA GLY A 48 -14.13 10.56 -7.22
C GLY A 48 -15.31 10.86 -6.30
N ILE A 49 -16.43 10.16 -6.45
CA ILE A 49 -17.65 10.37 -5.65
C ILE A 49 -18.21 9.03 -5.19
N ALA A 50 -18.55 8.92 -3.91
CA ALA A 50 -19.37 7.86 -3.34
C ALA A 50 -20.80 8.35 -3.11
N THR A 51 -21.79 7.58 -3.54
CA THR A 51 -23.21 7.82 -3.29
C THR A 51 -23.82 6.64 -2.55
N PHE A 52 -24.86 6.92 -1.76
CA PHE A 52 -25.60 5.93 -0.99
C PHE A 52 -27.05 5.99 -1.43
N ASP A 53 -27.64 4.84 -1.70
CA ASP A 53 -28.99 4.72 -2.26
C ASP A 53 -30.09 5.09 -1.25
N LYS A 54 -29.97 4.71 0.03
CA LYS A 54 -30.92 5.08 1.10
C LYS A 54 -30.30 5.14 2.49
N GLY A 55 -30.77 6.09 3.29
CA GLY A 55 -30.61 6.13 4.76
C GLY A 55 -29.54 7.08 5.26
N ILE A 56 -28.44 7.29 4.54
CA ILE A 56 -27.36 8.19 5.00
C ILE A 56 -27.68 9.63 4.62
N THR A 57 -27.51 10.55 5.57
CA THR A 57 -27.60 11.99 5.30
C THR A 57 -26.20 12.53 5.03
N ILE A 58 -25.97 13.16 3.88
CA ILE A 58 -24.75 13.93 3.60
C ILE A 58 -25.14 15.40 3.57
N VAL A 59 -24.61 16.19 4.50
CA VAL A 59 -24.93 17.61 4.61
C VAL A 59 -24.40 18.35 3.38
N ASN A 60 -25.22 19.23 2.81
CA ASN A 60 -24.89 20.08 1.66
C ASN A 60 -24.43 19.35 0.38
N SER A 61 -24.66 18.04 0.26
CA SER A 61 -24.22 17.27 -0.91
C SER A 61 -25.07 16.02 -1.13
N TYR A 62 -25.14 15.55 -2.38
CA TYR A 62 -25.77 14.27 -2.75
C TYR A 62 -24.79 13.08 -2.67
N GLY A 63 -23.51 13.35 -2.48
CA GLY A 63 -22.46 12.32 -2.44
C GLY A 63 -21.22 12.79 -1.70
N LEU A 64 -20.42 11.83 -1.24
CA LEU A 64 -19.14 12.07 -0.59
C LEU A 64 -18.06 12.19 -1.67
N LYS A 65 -17.43 13.36 -1.78
CA LYS A 65 -16.26 13.54 -2.66
C LYS A 65 -15.05 12.81 -2.07
N LEU A 66 -14.37 12.03 -2.90
CA LEU A 66 -13.24 11.16 -2.57
C LEU A 66 -11.95 11.70 -3.22
N ASN A 67 -11.45 12.82 -2.69
CA ASN A 67 -10.34 13.58 -3.29
C ASN A 67 -9.21 13.94 -2.31
N THR A 68 -9.31 13.46 -1.06
CA THR A 68 -8.34 13.69 0.03
C THR A 68 -8.19 12.42 0.88
N HIS A 69 -7.07 12.21 1.59
CA HIS A 69 -6.95 11.09 2.55
C HIS A 69 -8.14 11.10 3.50
N LYS A 70 -8.44 12.27 4.08
CA LYS A 70 -9.54 12.42 5.03
C LYS A 70 -10.86 11.90 4.46
N SER A 71 -11.21 12.23 3.22
CA SER A 71 -12.43 11.70 2.59
C SER A 71 -12.46 10.18 2.44
N PHE A 72 -11.30 9.53 2.26
CA PHE A 72 -11.19 8.08 2.24
C PHE A 72 -11.32 7.47 3.66
N VAL A 73 -10.80 8.14 4.69
CA VAL A 73 -11.04 7.74 6.09
C VAL A 73 -12.54 7.81 6.41
N VAL A 74 -13.22 8.87 5.97
CA VAL A 74 -14.67 9.02 6.15
C VAL A 74 -15.44 7.90 5.44
N LEU A 75 -15.08 7.58 4.20
CA LEU A 75 -15.68 6.45 3.47
C LEU A 75 -15.49 5.13 4.22
N GLU A 76 -14.28 4.85 4.69
CA GLU A 76 -13.99 3.62 5.43
C GLU A 76 -14.67 3.58 6.80
N CYS A 77 -14.80 4.71 7.49
CA CYS A 77 -15.59 4.83 8.71
C CYS A 77 -17.06 4.46 8.46
N ILE A 78 -17.66 4.96 7.37
CA ILE A 78 -19.05 4.64 6.99
C ILE A 78 -19.18 3.16 6.64
N ASP A 79 -18.25 2.62 5.85
CA ASP A 79 -18.19 1.19 5.50
C ASP A 79 -18.18 0.30 6.75
N ARG A 80 -17.37 0.66 7.75
CA ARG A 80 -17.23 -0.06 9.01
C ARG A 80 -18.52 -0.02 9.84
N LEU A 81 -19.13 1.16 9.99
CA LEU A 81 -20.43 1.31 10.67
C LEU A 81 -21.50 0.41 10.02
N LEU A 82 -21.64 0.49 8.70
CA LEU A 82 -22.63 -0.31 7.98
C LEU A 82 -22.35 -1.81 8.06
N SER A 83 -21.08 -2.22 7.96
CA SER A 83 -20.65 -3.63 8.05
C SER A 83 -20.91 -4.24 9.43
N LEU A 84 -20.88 -3.43 10.49
CA LEU A 84 -21.21 -3.83 11.87
C LEU A 84 -22.71 -3.78 12.19
N GLY A 85 -23.54 -3.41 11.21
CA GLY A 85 -24.99 -3.41 11.31
C GLY A 85 -25.59 -2.13 11.90
N TYR A 86 -24.85 -1.03 11.96
CA TYR A 86 -25.44 0.27 12.33
C TYR A 86 -26.48 0.68 11.27
N PRO A 87 -27.68 1.13 11.67
CA PRO A 87 -28.70 1.52 10.71
C PRO A 87 -28.27 2.77 9.92
N ALA A 88 -28.33 2.71 8.58
CA ALA A 88 -27.94 3.81 7.72
C ALA A 88 -28.63 5.14 8.07
N SER A 89 -29.90 5.09 8.49
CA SER A 89 -30.71 6.24 8.95
C SER A 89 -30.13 7.00 10.14
N THR A 90 -29.22 6.39 10.89
CA THR A 90 -28.55 7.03 12.03
C THR A 90 -27.26 7.74 11.64
N ILE A 91 -26.79 7.56 10.40
CA ILE A 91 -25.52 8.08 9.91
C ILE A 91 -25.74 9.43 9.22
N ILE A 92 -25.06 10.46 9.72
CA ILE A 92 -25.00 11.80 9.13
C ILE A 92 -23.54 12.14 8.86
N VAL A 93 -23.22 12.57 7.65
CA VAL A 93 -21.90 13.02 7.23
C VAL A 93 -21.93 14.53 7.06
N ASP A 94 -21.12 15.25 7.83
CA ASP A 94 -21.06 16.70 7.84
C ASP A 94 -19.60 17.16 7.92
N LEU A 95 -19.00 17.32 6.75
CA LEU A 95 -17.59 17.67 6.61
C LEU A 95 -17.30 19.15 6.92
N ASP A 96 -18.34 19.96 7.10
CA ASP A 96 -18.24 21.39 7.41
C ASP A 96 -18.17 21.66 8.91
N ASN A 97 -18.31 20.61 9.73
CA ASN A 97 -18.34 20.68 11.19
C ASN A 97 -17.08 20.07 11.83
N GLU A 98 -16.95 20.26 13.15
CA GLU A 98 -15.83 19.71 13.94
C GLU A 98 -15.75 18.18 13.89
N PHE A 99 -16.92 17.51 13.87
CA PHE A 99 -17.04 16.08 13.65
C PHE A 99 -17.58 15.82 12.25
N ASP A 100 -16.99 14.84 11.58
CA ASP A 100 -17.27 14.52 10.18
C ASP A 100 -18.41 13.51 10.02
N VAL A 101 -18.55 12.58 10.96
CA VAL A 101 -19.57 11.52 10.92
C VAL A 101 -20.28 11.46 12.27
N TYR A 102 -21.60 11.45 12.23
CA TYR A 102 -22.48 11.28 13.38
C TYR A 102 -23.20 9.96 13.22
N CYS A 103 -23.25 9.14 14.27
CA CYS A 103 -23.95 7.88 14.25
C CYS A 103 -24.66 7.65 15.59
N GLY A 104 -25.98 7.91 15.61
CA GLY A 104 -26.77 7.87 16.85
C GLY A 104 -26.20 8.80 17.92
N ASN A 105 -25.71 8.24 19.02
CA ASN A 105 -25.07 8.98 20.12
C ASN A 105 -23.54 9.09 19.98
N SER A 106 -22.99 8.85 18.79
CA SER A 106 -21.54 8.85 18.57
C SER A 106 -21.15 9.95 17.58
N TYR A 107 -20.07 10.66 17.89
CA TYR A 107 -19.51 11.77 17.13
C TYR A 107 -18.10 11.41 16.69
N ILE A 108 -17.87 11.23 15.40
CA ILE A 108 -16.61 10.72 14.85
C ILE A 108 -15.93 11.84 14.05
N ARG A 109 -14.72 12.19 14.47
CA ARG A 109 -13.81 13.08 13.76
C ARG A 109 -12.79 12.22 13.00
N CYS A 110 -12.83 12.26 11.68
CA CYS A 110 -11.91 11.54 10.82
C CYS A 110 -10.68 12.39 10.54
N VAL A 111 -9.49 11.83 10.74
CA VAL A 111 -8.21 12.51 10.48
C VAL A 111 -7.31 11.68 9.59
N GLU A 112 -6.46 12.35 8.83
CA GLU A 112 -5.51 11.69 7.94
C GLU A 112 -4.47 10.89 8.74
N TRP A 113 -4.02 9.77 8.17
CA TRP A 113 -3.07 8.91 8.86
C TRP A 113 -1.73 9.60 9.05
N GLY A 114 -1.20 9.57 10.27
CA GLY A 114 0.09 10.17 10.62
C GLY A 114 0.00 11.63 11.10
N LEU A 115 -1.20 12.22 11.11
CA LEU A 115 -1.47 13.40 11.94
C LEU A 115 -1.58 12.97 13.42
N ASP A 116 -1.27 13.87 14.34
CA ASP A 116 -1.26 13.60 15.78
C ASP A 116 -2.63 13.08 16.26
N MET A 117 -2.70 11.76 16.48
CA MET A 117 -3.75 11.06 17.22
C MET A 117 -3.56 11.33 18.71
N ASN A 118 -3.69 12.61 19.10
CA ASN A 118 -3.52 13.05 20.47
C ASN A 118 -4.87 12.95 21.20
N PRO A 119 -4.97 12.25 22.35
CA PRO A 119 -6.20 12.22 23.13
C PRO A 119 -6.74 13.61 23.51
N ASN A 120 -5.86 14.61 23.63
CA ASN A 120 -6.23 16.00 23.92
C ASN A 120 -6.85 16.73 22.70
N SER A 121 -6.72 16.20 21.49
CA SER A 121 -7.33 16.75 20.28
C SER A 121 -8.72 16.20 19.99
N ILE A 122 -9.19 15.25 20.81
CA ILE A 122 -10.56 14.73 20.74
C ILE A 122 -11.51 15.84 21.18
N PRO A 123 -12.43 16.28 20.30
CA PRO A 123 -13.43 17.26 20.68
C PRO A 123 -14.25 16.79 21.89
N ASN A 124 -14.71 17.74 22.71
CA ASN A 124 -15.64 17.39 23.77
C ASN A 124 -16.97 16.90 23.16
N PRO A 125 -17.62 15.90 23.78
CA PRO A 125 -18.94 15.47 23.34
C PRO A 125 -19.91 16.64 23.36
N LYS A 126 -20.72 16.78 22.29
CA LYS A 126 -21.65 17.91 22.13
C LYS A 126 -22.73 17.99 23.23
N LYS A 127 -22.90 16.92 24.01
CA LYS A 127 -23.83 16.80 25.16
C LYS A 127 -23.24 15.89 26.23
N GLU A 128 -23.39 16.26 27.50
CA GLU A 128 -23.08 15.40 28.65
C GLU A 128 -24.02 14.17 28.67
N GLY A 129 -23.49 12.97 28.95
CA GLY A 129 -24.24 11.70 28.97
C GLY A 129 -23.59 10.56 28.18
N SER A 130 -24.36 9.56 27.73
CA SER A 130 -23.91 8.35 27.02
C SER A 130 -23.44 8.58 25.56
N TYR A 131 -22.77 9.71 25.31
CA TYR A 131 -22.28 10.10 23.99
C TYR A 131 -20.78 9.82 23.87
N LEU A 132 -20.36 9.28 22.74
CA LEU A 132 -18.96 8.98 22.46
C LEU A 132 -18.40 9.98 21.46
N SER A 133 -17.28 10.61 21.79
CA SER A 133 -16.48 11.38 20.85
C SER A 133 -15.28 10.57 20.41
N ILE A 134 -15.15 10.33 19.11
CA ILE A 134 -14.20 9.38 18.55
C ILE A 134 -13.29 10.14 17.58
N LEU A 135 -11.99 10.04 17.78
CA LEU A 135 -10.99 10.40 16.79
C LEU A 135 -10.65 9.14 16.01
N TYR A 136 -10.80 9.17 14.68
CA TYR A 136 -10.68 8.00 13.83
C TYR A 136 -9.72 8.24 12.66
N SER A 137 -8.87 7.26 12.38
CA SER A 137 -7.97 7.28 11.22
C SER A 137 -7.78 5.88 10.65
N SER A 138 -7.60 5.80 9.34
CA SER A 138 -7.28 4.55 8.66
C SER A 138 -6.36 4.76 7.45
N ARG A 139 -5.65 3.70 7.06
CA ARG A 139 -4.86 3.65 5.82
C ARG A 139 -4.86 2.24 5.23
N LEU A 140 -4.75 2.16 3.92
CA LEU A 140 -4.40 0.90 3.25
C LEU A 140 -2.88 0.70 3.35
N TYR A 141 -2.44 -0.35 4.05
CA TYR A 141 -1.05 -0.71 4.22
C TYR A 141 -0.84 -2.20 3.95
N SER A 142 0.06 -2.51 3.02
CA SER A 142 0.39 -3.88 2.62
C SER A 142 -0.81 -4.79 2.32
N GLY A 143 -1.86 -4.23 1.72
CA GLY A 143 -3.08 -4.96 1.34
C GLY A 143 -4.13 -5.08 2.44
N LEU A 144 -3.83 -4.67 3.67
CA LEU A 144 -4.74 -4.60 4.80
C LEU A 144 -5.09 -3.15 5.14
N ILE A 145 -6.19 -2.95 5.87
CA ILE A 145 -6.59 -1.63 6.34
C ILE A 145 -6.14 -1.49 7.79
N ASP A 146 -5.10 -0.69 8.01
CA ASP A 146 -4.70 -0.28 9.35
C ASP A 146 -5.71 0.76 9.86
N ARG A 147 -6.05 0.66 11.14
CA ARG A 147 -7.03 1.52 11.80
C ARG A 147 -6.48 2.01 13.12
N LYS A 148 -6.85 3.23 13.49
CA LYS A 148 -6.61 3.80 14.81
C LYS A 148 -7.86 4.53 15.25
N GLU A 149 -8.22 4.35 16.50
CA GLU A 149 -9.28 5.12 17.14
C GLU A 149 -8.83 5.62 18.50
N ILE A 150 -9.44 6.71 18.96
CA ILE A 150 -9.39 7.13 20.36
C ILE A 150 -10.78 7.64 20.70
N ILE A 151 -11.35 7.11 21.78
CA ILE A 151 -12.73 7.29 22.19
C ILE A 151 -12.73 8.05 23.51
N LYS A 152 -13.42 9.18 23.56
CA LYS A 152 -13.69 9.93 24.78
C LYS A 152 -15.16 9.78 25.13
N ASN A 153 -15.42 9.24 26.32
CA ASN A 153 -16.76 9.13 26.86
C ASN A 153 -17.24 10.47 27.43
N GLY A 154 -18.54 10.62 27.66
CA GLY A 154 -19.16 11.82 28.22
C GLY A 154 -18.63 12.24 29.60
N ASP A 155 -18.09 11.29 30.37
CA ASP A 155 -17.44 11.55 31.67
C ASP A 155 -15.96 11.97 31.55
N GLY A 156 -15.44 12.04 30.32
CA GLY A 156 -14.04 12.40 30.04
C GLY A 156 -13.07 11.23 30.01
N THR A 157 -13.51 10.00 30.31
CA THR A 157 -12.66 8.80 30.23
C THR A 157 -12.24 8.55 28.78
N ILE A 158 -10.95 8.24 28.59
CA ILE A 158 -10.35 7.95 27.28
C ILE A 158 -10.13 6.45 27.15
N TYR A 159 -10.52 5.91 26.00
CA TYR A 159 -10.29 4.54 25.56
C TYR A 159 -9.63 4.57 24.19
N ASP A 160 -8.82 3.56 23.88
CA ASP A 160 -8.04 3.55 22.64
C ASP A 160 -8.62 2.57 21.59
N PHE A 161 -9.61 1.76 21.98
CA PHE A 161 -10.34 0.88 21.06
C PHE A 161 -11.64 0.35 21.67
N GLY A 162 -12.52 -0.16 20.82
CA GLY A 162 -13.73 -0.89 21.19
C GLY A 162 -14.99 -0.42 20.47
N PHE A 163 -14.97 0.75 19.84
CA PHE A 163 -16.18 1.31 19.21
C PHE A 163 -16.63 0.51 18.00
N PHE A 164 -15.67 0.03 17.20
CA PHE A 164 -16.01 -0.87 16.10
C PHE A 164 -15.39 -2.25 16.14
N GLU A 165 -15.25 -2.80 17.34
CA GLU A 165 -14.81 -4.19 17.57
C GLU A 165 -15.98 -5.16 17.80
N SER A 166 -17.21 -4.64 17.89
CA SER A 166 -18.41 -5.43 18.15
C SER A 166 -19.56 -5.03 17.23
N ARG A 167 -20.54 -5.92 17.05
CA ARG A 167 -21.78 -5.60 16.33
C ARG A 167 -22.53 -4.49 17.04
N PHE A 168 -23.37 -3.78 16.29
CA PHE A 168 -24.28 -2.80 16.84
C PHE A 168 -25.06 -3.39 18.03
N GLY A 169 -24.96 -2.75 19.20
CA GLY A 169 -25.60 -3.18 20.44
C GLY A 169 -24.68 -3.86 21.47
N ASP A 170 -23.48 -4.32 21.07
CA ASP A 170 -22.57 -5.11 21.91
C ASP A 170 -21.29 -4.35 22.32
N LEU A 171 -21.36 -3.02 22.44
CA LEU A 171 -20.20 -2.14 22.64
C LEU A 171 -19.34 -2.56 23.85
N LYS A 172 -18.06 -2.84 23.61
CA LYS A 172 -17.06 -3.15 24.65
C LYS A 172 -15.87 -2.21 24.53
N LEU A 173 -15.82 -1.20 25.39
CA LEU A 173 -14.71 -0.25 25.47
C LEU A 173 -13.57 -0.80 26.32
N SER A 174 -12.34 -0.62 25.85
CA SER A 174 -11.13 -1.02 26.58
C SER A 174 -10.00 -0.01 26.39
N VAL A 175 -9.25 0.21 27.46
CA VAL A 175 -8.03 1.03 27.43
C VAL A 175 -6.90 0.17 26.86
N LEU A 176 -6.10 0.69 25.93
CA LEU A 176 -4.92 -0.04 25.48
C LEU A 176 -3.93 -0.11 26.65
N SER A 177 -3.52 -1.33 26.98
CA SER A 177 -2.29 -1.53 27.76
C SER A 177 -1.19 -0.74 27.06
N LYS A 178 -0.40 0.02 27.83
CA LYS A 178 0.87 0.56 27.29
C LYS A 178 1.62 -0.57 26.58
N PRO A 179 2.30 -0.29 25.45
CA PRO A 179 3.10 -1.30 24.77
C PRO A 179 3.96 -2.03 25.79
N TYR A 180 3.87 -3.35 25.80
CA TYR A 180 4.63 -4.18 26.72
C TYR A 180 5.47 -5.16 25.93
N LYS A 181 6.63 -5.51 26.50
CA LYS A 181 7.52 -6.50 25.91
C LYS A 181 7.28 -7.86 26.51
N LEU A 182 7.22 -8.88 25.66
CA LEU A 182 7.10 -10.27 26.06
C LEU A 182 7.81 -11.17 25.05
N ASN A 183 8.83 -11.91 25.48
CA ASN A 183 9.59 -12.86 24.65
C ASN A 183 10.13 -12.24 23.34
N GLY A 184 10.70 -11.03 23.42
CA GLY A 184 11.21 -10.29 22.26
C GLY A 184 10.14 -9.62 21.41
N PHE A 185 8.85 -9.81 21.70
CA PHE A 185 7.77 -9.06 21.04
C PHE A 185 7.47 -7.78 21.79
N GLU A 186 7.28 -6.69 21.05
CA GLU A 186 6.48 -5.55 21.52
C GLU A 186 5.01 -5.80 21.14
N ILE A 187 4.14 -5.75 22.13
CA ILE A 187 2.70 -6.01 21.96
C ILE A 187 1.92 -4.76 22.35
N MET A 188 1.01 -4.37 21.46
CA MET A 188 0.09 -3.26 21.64
C MET A 188 -1.34 -3.82 21.60
N GLY A 189 -1.95 -4.01 22.77
CA GLY A 189 -3.27 -4.65 22.86
C GLY A 189 -3.18 -6.15 22.56
N ASP A 190 -3.80 -6.58 21.46
CA ASP A 190 -3.76 -7.94 20.93
C ASP A 190 -2.90 -8.08 19.65
N GLU A 191 -2.17 -7.02 19.28
CA GLU A 191 -1.31 -6.98 18.11
C GLU A 191 0.17 -7.04 18.50
N ALA A 192 0.90 -7.99 17.90
CA ALA A 192 2.37 -7.99 17.96
C ALA A 192 2.90 -7.03 16.89
N VAL A 193 3.54 -5.94 17.32
CA VAL A 193 3.92 -4.82 16.45
C VAL A 193 5.38 -4.83 16.00
N SER A 194 6.28 -5.36 16.83
CA SER A 194 7.70 -5.51 16.49
C SER A 194 8.29 -6.74 17.20
N TYR A 195 9.36 -7.29 16.66
CA TYR A 195 10.11 -8.39 17.27
C TYR A 195 11.62 -8.09 17.23
N ASP A 196 12.24 -8.02 18.40
CA ASP A 196 13.68 -7.76 18.60
C ASP A 196 14.44 -8.95 19.23
N GLY A 197 13.78 -10.11 19.32
CA GLY A 197 14.38 -11.34 19.82
C GLY A 197 15.43 -11.94 18.87
N ASN A 198 16.18 -12.90 19.41
CA ASN A 198 17.30 -13.56 18.72
C ASN A 198 17.13 -15.09 18.65
N GLU A 199 15.92 -15.57 18.89
CA GLU A 199 15.58 -16.99 18.87
C GLU A 199 15.44 -17.49 17.42
N LYS A 200 15.92 -18.72 17.19
CA LYS A 200 15.71 -19.42 15.92
C LYS A 200 14.28 -19.95 15.78
N VAL A 201 13.67 -20.34 16.89
CA VAL A 201 12.28 -20.80 16.95
C VAL A 201 11.52 -19.82 17.82
N VAL A 202 10.62 -19.06 17.20
CA VAL A 202 9.87 -18.01 17.88
C VAL A 202 8.48 -18.52 18.18
N ILE A 203 8.05 -18.34 19.43
CA ILE A 203 6.70 -18.68 19.86
C ILE A 203 5.94 -17.39 20.09
N VAL A 204 4.93 -17.14 19.27
CA VAL A 204 4.05 -15.97 19.44
C VAL A 204 3.27 -16.13 20.74
N PRO A 205 3.23 -15.10 21.62
CA PRO A 205 2.51 -15.20 22.88
C PRO A 205 1.00 -15.47 22.73
N ASN A 206 0.44 -16.30 23.62
CA ASN A 206 -1.00 -16.55 23.67
C ASN A 206 -1.78 -15.24 23.88
N GLY A 207 -2.92 -15.11 23.19
CA GLY A 207 -3.76 -13.90 23.26
C GLY A 207 -3.42 -12.87 22.19
N VAL A 208 -2.27 -12.97 21.52
CA VAL A 208 -2.02 -12.23 20.28
C VAL A 208 -2.98 -12.72 19.21
N ARG A 209 -3.71 -11.77 18.61
CA ARG A 209 -4.71 -12.01 17.56
C ARG A 209 -4.21 -11.52 16.20
N LYS A 210 -3.31 -10.54 16.17
CA LYS A 210 -2.80 -9.94 14.94
C LYS A 210 -1.27 -9.89 14.94
N LEU A 211 -0.67 -10.25 13.81
CA LEU A 211 0.76 -10.01 13.56
C LEU A 211 0.91 -8.85 12.58
N ALA A 212 1.55 -7.76 13.01
CA ALA A 212 1.68 -6.55 12.21
C ALA A 212 2.42 -6.80 10.88
N SER A 213 2.14 -5.94 9.89
CA SER A 213 2.88 -5.94 8.62
C SER A 213 4.38 -5.72 8.84
N GLY A 214 5.19 -6.61 8.29
CA GLY A 214 6.65 -6.56 8.42
C GLY A 214 7.17 -6.85 9.83
N LEU A 215 6.40 -7.51 10.70
CA LEU A 215 6.81 -7.85 12.08
C LEU A 215 8.20 -8.52 12.15
N PHE A 216 8.51 -9.39 11.19
CA PHE A 216 9.80 -10.08 11.08
C PHE A 216 10.62 -9.61 9.88
N TRP A 217 10.39 -8.40 9.39
CA TRP A 217 11.05 -7.88 8.19
C TRP A 217 12.58 -8.02 8.27
N ASP A 218 13.16 -8.66 7.26
CA ASP A 218 14.59 -8.91 7.09
C ASP A 218 15.25 -9.66 8.26
N ASN A 219 14.49 -10.40 9.07
CA ASN A 219 15.06 -11.19 10.16
C ASN A 219 15.88 -12.37 9.59
N GLN A 220 17.20 -12.30 9.77
CA GLN A 220 18.14 -13.31 9.28
C GLN A 220 18.41 -14.43 10.31
N ILE A 221 17.73 -14.47 11.45
CA ILE A 221 17.97 -15.45 12.51
C ILE A 221 16.89 -16.52 12.54
N ILE A 222 15.63 -16.12 12.38
CA ILE A 222 14.47 -16.99 12.58
C ILE A 222 14.47 -18.14 11.56
N GLU A 223 14.24 -19.35 12.06
CA GLU A 223 14.09 -20.57 11.29
C GLU A 223 12.64 -21.09 11.31
N GLU A 224 11.86 -20.75 12.34
CA GLU A 224 10.47 -21.14 12.51
C GLU A 224 9.72 -20.15 13.41
N VAL A 225 8.45 -19.88 13.08
CA VAL A 225 7.53 -19.12 13.94
C VAL A 225 6.29 -19.95 14.20
N ILE A 226 5.97 -20.15 15.47
CA ILE A 226 4.84 -20.94 15.95
C ILE A 226 3.77 -19.97 16.47
N CYS A 227 2.62 -19.95 15.80
CA CYS A 227 1.48 -19.13 16.18
C CYS A 227 0.50 -19.91 17.06
N PRO A 228 -0.03 -19.32 18.14
CA PRO A 228 -1.14 -19.91 18.90
C PRO A 228 -2.46 -19.82 18.10
N ASP A 229 -3.44 -20.63 18.50
CA ASP A 229 -4.80 -20.63 17.91
C ASP A 229 -5.50 -19.25 18.02
N SER A 230 -5.03 -18.34 18.87
CA SER A 230 -5.60 -17.00 18.99
C SER A 230 -5.30 -16.10 17.79
N VAL A 231 -4.31 -16.40 16.96
CA VAL A 231 -3.94 -15.57 15.80
C VAL A 231 -4.98 -15.71 14.69
N GLU A 232 -5.53 -14.58 14.27
CA GLU A 232 -6.59 -14.46 13.27
C GLU A 232 -6.16 -13.68 12.03
N GLU A 233 -5.16 -12.79 12.15
CA GLU A 233 -4.69 -11.92 11.07
C GLU A 233 -3.16 -11.94 10.94
N LEU A 234 -2.69 -12.07 9.70
CA LEU A 234 -1.28 -12.03 9.34
C LEU A 234 -0.98 -10.83 8.43
N GLY A 235 -0.12 -9.92 8.87
CA GLY A 235 0.24 -8.71 8.13
C GLY A 235 0.88 -9.00 6.76
N GLY A 236 0.78 -8.05 5.82
CA GLY A 236 1.52 -8.12 4.56
C GLY A 236 3.02 -7.92 4.76
N ASP A 237 3.84 -8.48 3.88
CA ASP A 237 5.31 -8.49 3.98
C ASP A 237 5.84 -9.05 5.35
N LEU A 238 5.05 -9.85 6.08
CA LEU A 238 5.30 -10.32 7.46
C LEU A 238 6.72 -10.87 7.70
N PHE A 239 7.19 -11.72 6.78
CA PHE A 239 8.49 -12.38 6.78
C PHE A 239 9.36 -11.94 5.60
N TYR A 240 9.20 -10.71 5.11
CA TYR A 240 9.96 -10.22 3.96
C TYR A 240 11.47 -10.47 4.15
N ASN A 241 12.11 -11.15 3.19
CA ASN A 241 13.52 -11.50 3.17
C ASN A 241 14.03 -12.28 4.39
N CYS A 242 13.19 -13.05 5.10
CA CYS A 242 13.63 -13.97 6.15
C CYS A 242 14.31 -15.21 5.56
N ARG A 243 15.61 -15.11 5.23
CA ARG A 243 16.32 -16.13 4.43
C ARG A 243 16.47 -17.49 5.11
N ASN A 244 16.48 -17.49 6.44
CA ASN A 244 16.64 -18.69 7.25
C ASN A 244 15.32 -19.33 7.65
N LEU A 245 14.16 -18.70 7.37
CA LEU A 245 12.85 -19.25 7.69
C LEU A 245 12.60 -20.52 6.87
N LYS A 246 12.38 -21.63 7.58
CA LYS A 246 12.19 -22.98 7.02
C LYS A 246 10.76 -23.44 7.11
N ARG A 247 10.03 -23.08 8.16
CA ARG A 247 8.65 -23.54 8.38
C ARG A 247 7.76 -22.43 8.91
N PHE A 248 6.53 -22.42 8.41
CA PHE A 248 5.44 -21.64 8.96
C PHE A 248 4.11 -22.37 8.71
N THR A 249 3.21 -22.35 9.69
CA THR A 249 1.86 -22.90 9.56
C THR A 249 0.85 -21.77 9.63
N ILE A 250 0.05 -21.62 8.58
CA ILE A 250 -1.14 -20.76 8.62
C ILE A 250 -2.18 -21.47 9.50
N GLY A 251 -2.40 -20.98 10.71
CA GLY A 251 -3.31 -21.58 11.69
C GLY A 251 -4.76 -21.58 11.24
N LYS A 252 -5.56 -22.52 11.75
CA LYS A 252 -6.98 -22.71 11.38
C LYS A 252 -7.89 -21.50 11.59
N ASN A 253 -7.53 -20.61 12.52
CA ASN A 253 -8.30 -19.41 12.85
C ASN A 253 -7.86 -18.16 12.08
N VAL A 254 -6.82 -18.26 11.23
CA VAL A 254 -6.39 -17.15 10.38
C VAL A 254 -7.43 -16.93 9.29
N VAL A 255 -8.08 -15.77 9.29
CA VAL A 255 -9.16 -15.41 8.36
C VAL A 255 -8.78 -14.27 7.40
N SER A 256 -7.72 -13.52 7.71
CA SER A 256 -7.22 -12.42 6.89
C SER A 256 -5.69 -12.43 6.80
N MET A 257 -5.18 -11.99 5.64
CA MET A 257 -3.74 -11.94 5.37
C MET A 257 -3.42 -10.79 4.42
N GLY A 258 -2.33 -10.08 4.69
CA GLY A 258 -1.84 -9.03 3.79
C GLY A 258 -1.09 -9.57 2.57
N ASP A 259 -0.66 -8.66 1.71
CA ASP A 259 0.01 -9.01 0.46
C ASP A 259 1.42 -9.58 0.70
N ASN A 260 1.76 -10.65 -0.01
CA ASN A 260 3.10 -11.23 -0.10
C ASN A 260 3.85 -11.43 1.25
N PRO A 261 3.24 -12.10 2.25
CA PRO A 261 3.80 -12.19 3.61
C PRO A 261 5.09 -13.01 3.69
N PHE A 262 5.41 -13.82 2.67
CA PHE A 262 6.57 -14.71 2.65
C PHE A 262 7.60 -14.35 1.56
N ALA A 263 7.55 -13.11 1.07
CA ALA A 263 8.46 -12.60 0.04
C ALA A 263 9.92 -12.89 0.40
N GLY A 264 10.70 -13.45 -0.53
CA GLY A 264 12.14 -13.64 -0.31
C GLY A 264 12.50 -14.64 0.80
N CYS A 265 11.61 -15.59 1.13
CA CYS A 265 11.88 -16.74 2.00
C CYS A 265 12.24 -17.99 1.17
N PRO A 266 13.50 -18.17 0.73
CA PRO A 266 13.89 -19.23 -0.21
C PRO A 266 13.74 -20.65 0.34
N ASN A 267 13.82 -20.81 1.66
CA ASN A 267 13.84 -22.11 2.32
C ASN A 267 12.48 -22.52 2.91
N LEU A 268 11.49 -21.62 2.88
CA LEU A 268 10.20 -21.83 3.52
C LEU A 268 9.43 -23.02 2.93
N GLU A 269 9.02 -23.93 3.79
CA GLU A 269 7.92 -24.87 3.61
C GLU A 269 6.71 -24.33 4.36
N LEU A 270 5.60 -24.17 3.64
CA LEU A 270 4.38 -23.56 4.16
C LEU A 270 3.31 -24.65 4.34
N ASP A 271 2.77 -24.74 5.55
CA ASP A 271 1.57 -25.53 5.83
C ASP A 271 0.36 -24.60 5.98
N ASN A 272 -0.82 -25.07 5.59
CA ASN A 272 -2.06 -24.31 5.71
C ASN A 272 -3.17 -25.14 6.34
N GLN A 273 -3.67 -24.67 7.48
CA GLN A 273 -4.77 -25.25 8.22
C GLN A 273 -6.02 -24.37 8.19
N SER A 274 -5.93 -23.15 7.65
CA SER A 274 -7.07 -22.26 7.48
C SER A 274 -7.93 -22.68 6.28
N THR A 275 -9.25 -22.60 6.46
CA THR A 275 -10.23 -22.81 5.39
C THR A 275 -10.37 -21.60 4.47
N GLU A 276 -9.83 -20.44 4.82
CA GLU A 276 -9.96 -19.21 4.02
C GLU A 276 -8.92 -19.12 2.89
N PHE A 277 -7.87 -19.95 2.96
CA PHE A 277 -6.77 -19.99 2.00
C PHE A 277 -6.60 -21.39 1.41
N GLU A 278 -6.10 -21.44 0.18
CA GLU A 278 -5.64 -22.65 -0.49
C GLU A 278 -4.15 -22.49 -0.81
N TYR A 279 -3.32 -23.42 -0.33
CA TYR A 279 -1.90 -23.50 -0.73
C TYR A 279 -1.68 -24.77 -1.55
N LYS A 280 -1.51 -24.60 -2.86
CA LYS A 280 -1.32 -25.71 -3.79
C LYS A 280 -0.29 -25.34 -4.84
N GLU A 281 0.56 -26.30 -5.20
CA GLU A 281 1.61 -26.12 -6.21
C GLU A 281 2.43 -24.85 -5.96
N TYR A 282 2.83 -24.60 -4.70
CA TYR A 282 3.62 -23.44 -4.30
C TYR A 282 2.92 -22.07 -4.47
N VAL A 283 1.60 -22.03 -4.67
CA VAL A 283 0.81 -20.80 -4.77
C VAL A 283 -0.23 -20.76 -3.66
N LEU A 284 -0.25 -19.65 -2.93
CA LEU A 284 -1.21 -19.35 -1.87
C LEU A 284 -2.29 -18.41 -2.44
N ILE A 285 -3.53 -18.87 -2.39
CA ILE A 285 -4.71 -18.15 -2.87
C ILE A 285 -5.66 -17.93 -1.70
N GLY A 286 -6.11 -16.69 -1.49
CA GLY A 286 -7.20 -16.38 -0.59
C GLY A 286 -8.54 -16.44 -1.32
N LYS A 287 -9.57 -17.00 -0.69
CA LYS A 287 -10.93 -17.07 -1.26
C LYS A 287 -11.48 -15.69 -1.65
N LYS A 288 -11.08 -14.64 -0.92
CA LYS A 288 -11.49 -13.24 -1.16
C LYS A 288 -10.39 -12.41 -1.83
N ASP A 289 -9.12 -12.77 -1.61
CA ASP A 289 -7.96 -11.94 -1.99
C ASP A 289 -7.33 -12.33 -3.33
N GLY A 290 -7.71 -13.47 -3.89
CA GLY A 290 -7.10 -14.01 -5.11
C GLY A 290 -5.68 -14.51 -4.83
N VAL A 291 -4.74 -14.30 -5.76
CA VAL A 291 -3.36 -14.80 -5.59
C VAL A 291 -2.59 -13.90 -4.62
N ILE A 292 -2.22 -14.43 -3.45
CA ILE A 292 -1.54 -13.68 -2.38
C ILE A 292 -0.02 -13.82 -2.49
N TYR A 293 0.46 -15.05 -2.73
CA TYR A 293 1.88 -15.39 -2.73
C TYR A 293 2.17 -16.60 -3.63
N CYS A 294 3.29 -16.55 -4.33
CA CYS A 294 3.89 -17.64 -5.06
C CYS A 294 5.31 -17.82 -4.55
N SER A 295 5.63 -19.03 -4.08
CA SER A 295 6.99 -19.33 -3.63
C SER A 295 7.96 -19.28 -4.80
N ILE A 296 9.16 -18.74 -4.53
CA ILE A 296 10.26 -18.71 -5.50
C ILE A 296 10.74 -20.12 -5.91
N LYS A 297 10.28 -21.16 -5.20
CA LYS A 297 10.47 -22.56 -5.56
C LYS A 297 9.61 -23.01 -6.75
N LYS A 298 8.52 -22.30 -7.09
CA LYS A 298 7.65 -22.63 -8.23
C LYS A 298 8.42 -22.54 -9.54
N GLN A 299 8.30 -23.56 -10.37
CA GLN A 299 9.02 -23.67 -11.65
C GLN A 299 8.05 -23.83 -12.83
N GLY A 300 8.55 -23.50 -14.02
CA GLY A 300 7.86 -23.73 -15.28
C GLY A 300 6.66 -22.80 -15.47
N GLU A 301 5.60 -23.32 -16.05
CA GLU A 301 4.39 -22.56 -16.31
C GLU A 301 3.42 -22.58 -15.13
N TYR A 302 2.65 -21.52 -14.96
CA TYR A 302 1.53 -21.49 -14.02
C TYR A 302 0.31 -20.87 -14.68
N ILE A 303 -0.81 -21.59 -14.61
CA ILE A 303 -2.11 -21.14 -15.11
C ILE A 303 -2.90 -20.69 -13.88
N ILE A 304 -3.13 -19.40 -13.75
CA ILE A 304 -3.95 -18.89 -12.65
C ILE A 304 -5.39 -19.40 -12.88
N PRO A 305 -6.03 -20.03 -11.88
CA PRO A 305 -7.36 -20.62 -12.05
C PRO A 305 -8.42 -19.60 -12.50
N ASN A 306 -9.37 -20.05 -13.32
CA ASN A 306 -10.56 -19.27 -13.64
C ASN A 306 -11.37 -18.98 -12.37
N GLY A 307 -11.94 -17.77 -12.28
CA GLY A 307 -12.65 -17.28 -11.11
C GLY A 307 -11.81 -16.34 -10.24
N ILE A 308 -10.48 -16.36 -10.37
CA ILE A 308 -9.61 -15.39 -9.73
C ILE A 308 -9.83 -14.02 -10.36
N LYS A 309 -10.20 -13.05 -9.51
CA LYS A 309 -10.45 -11.65 -9.90
C LYS A 309 -9.28 -10.71 -9.58
N LEU A 310 -8.41 -11.11 -8.66
CA LEU A 310 -7.36 -10.27 -8.07
C LEU A 310 -6.01 -11.00 -8.01
N ILE A 311 -4.92 -10.29 -8.32
CA ILE A 311 -3.56 -10.70 -8.00
C ILE A 311 -2.95 -9.65 -7.05
N GLY A 312 -2.49 -10.12 -5.89
CA GLY A 312 -1.91 -9.33 -4.81
C GLY A 312 -0.61 -8.62 -5.20
N LYS A 313 -0.24 -7.62 -4.39
CA LYS A 313 0.98 -6.83 -4.60
C LYS A 313 2.17 -7.78 -4.52
N HIS A 314 3.03 -7.75 -5.54
CA HIS A 314 4.24 -8.58 -5.58
C HIS A 314 4.00 -10.09 -5.35
N ALA A 315 2.81 -10.61 -5.67
CA ALA A 315 2.46 -12.00 -5.40
C ALA A 315 3.46 -13.02 -6.01
N PHE A 316 4.13 -12.69 -7.11
CA PHE A 316 5.13 -13.53 -7.78
C PHE A 316 6.55 -12.96 -7.62
N TYR A 317 6.84 -12.27 -6.51
CA TYR A 317 8.13 -11.60 -6.32
C TYR A 317 9.32 -12.57 -6.45
N MET A 318 10.26 -12.25 -7.35
CA MET A 318 11.49 -13.02 -7.58
C MET A 318 11.28 -14.50 -7.93
N CYS A 319 10.15 -14.87 -8.52
CA CYS A 319 9.91 -16.22 -9.04
C CYS A 319 10.73 -16.47 -10.32
N ASP A 320 12.07 -16.42 -10.23
CA ASP A 320 13.01 -16.52 -11.36
C ASP A 320 12.97 -17.86 -12.11
N LYS A 321 12.37 -18.89 -11.49
CA LYS A 321 12.18 -20.23 -12.07
C LYS A 321 10.86 -20.38 -12.84
N LEU A 322 9.94 -19.42 -12.75
CA LEU A 322 8.76 -19.36 -13.60
C LEU A 322 9.14 -18.89 -15.01
N THR A 323 8.66 -19.59 -16.02
CA THR A 323 8.88 -19.26 -17.43
C THR A 323 7.66 -18.57 -18.05
N LYS A 324 6.46 -18.91 -17.56
CA LYS A 324 5.20 -18.37 -18.09
C LYS A 324 4.13 -18.30 -17.01
N VAL A 325 3.35 -17.22 -17.00
CA VAL A 325 2.10 -17.15 -16.25
C VAL A 325 0.96 -16.85 -17.22
N VAL A 326 -0.10 -17.66 -17.16
CA VAL A 326 -1.34 -17.43 -17.91
C VAL A 326 -2.33 -16.70 -17.01
N ILE A 327 -2.71 -15.50 -17.43
CA ILE A 327 -3.67 -14.63 -16.76
C ILE A 327 -5.09 -14.98 -17.27
N PRO A 328 -6.03 -15.35 -16.39
CA PRO A 328 -7.36 -15.81 -16.80
C PRO A 328 -8.23 -14.65 -17.24
N SER A 329 -9.27 -14.97 -18.01
CA SER A 329 -10.27 -13.99 -18.47
C SER A 329 -11.09 -13.40 -17.32
N SER A 330 -11.17 -14.09 -16.18
CA SER A 330 -11.82 -13.60 -14.96
C SER A 330 -11.02 -12.54 -14.20
N LEU A 331 -9.74 -12.35 -14.52
CA LEU A 331 -8.92 -11.39 -13.81
C LEU A 331 -9.39 -9.98 -14.12
N ILE A 332 -9.66 -9.20 -13.07
CA ILE A 332 -10.10 -7.81 -13.16
C ILE A 332 -8.97 -6.87 -12.72
N HIS A 333 -8.24 -7.26 -11.67
CA HIS A 333 -7.26 -6.38 -11.04
C HIS A 333 -5.94 -7.05 -10.68
N MET A 334 -4.84 -6.32 -10.92
CA MET A 334 -3.50 -6.57 -10.40
C MET A 334 -3.13 -5.39 -9.51
N LYS A 335 -2.77 -5.66 -8.25
CA LYS A 335 -2.17 -4.64 -7.37
C LYS A 335 -0.76 -4.27 -7.89
N ASN A 336 -0.05 -3.40 -7.15
CA ASN A 336 1.32 -2.95 -7.49
C ASN A 336 2.18 -4.12 -8.00
N PHE A 337 2.67 -3.97 -9.24
CA PHE A 337 3.14 -5.01 -10.15
C PHE A 337 3.45 -6.38 -9.50
N PRO A 338 2.61 -7.42 -9.73
CA PRO A 338 2.75 -8.71 -9.07
C PRO A 338 4.01 -9.48 -9.45
N PHE A 339 4.55 -9.26 -10.64
CA PHE A 339 5.64 -10.05 -11.24
C PHE A 339 7.02 -9.39 -11.10
N SER A 340 7.16 -8.53 -10.10
CA SER A 340 8.40 -7.80 -9.85
C SER A 340 9.57 -8.75 -9.55
N GLY A 341 10.72 -8.52 -10.18
CA GLY A 341 11.92 -9.30 -9.96
C GLY A 341 11.98 -10.63 -10.72
N CYS A 342 10.95 -11.04 -11.46
CA CYS A 342 10.97 -12.26 -12.28
C CYS A 342 11.85 -12.09 -13.53
N LYS A 343 13.02 -12.70 -13.56
CA LYS A 343 14.02 -12.52 -14.64
C LYS A 343 13.78 -13.35 -15.90
N SER A 344 12.97 -14.41 -15.82
CA SER A 344 12.74 -15.37 -16.92
C SER A 344 11.30 -15.42 -17.40
N LEU A 345 10.41 -14.64 -16.78
CA LEU A 345 8.97 -14.77 -16.95
C LEU A 345 8.48 -14.13 -18.26
N THR A 346 7.55 -14.81 -18.91
CA THR A 346 6.65 -14.29 -19.94
C THR A 346 5.20 -14.35 -19.45
N LEU A 347 4.32 -13.54 -20.03
CA LEU A 347 2.91 -13.49 -19.66
C LEU A 347 2.04 -13.79 -20.87
N GLU A 348 1.06 -14.68 -20.69
CA GLU A 348 -0.04 -14.86 -21.63
C GLU A 348 -1.30 -14.26 -20.99
N ASN A 349 -1.94 -13.31 -21.68
CA ASN A 349 -3.07 -12.59 -21.12
C ASN A 349 -4.39 -12.92 -21.80
N HIS A 350 -5.37 -13.37 -21.02
CA HIS A 350 -6.77 -13.52 -21.45
C HIS A 350 -7.70 -12.50 -20.78
N SER A 351 -7.20 -11.66 -19.87
CA SER A 351 -8.00 -10.60 -19.24
C SER A 351 -8.17 -9.43 -20.19
N ARG A 352 -9.42 -8.98 -20.36
CA ARG A 352 -9.75 -7.77 -21.12
C ARG A 352 -9.30 -6.47 -20.46
N PHE A 353 -8.89 -6.50 -19.19
CA PHE A 353 -8.51 -5.32 -18.42
C PHE A 353 -7.02 -4.95 -18.58
N TYR A 354 -6.26 -5.82 -19.24
CA TYR A 354 -4.84 -5.67 -19.45
C TYR A 354 -4.47 -5.88 -20.91
N GLU A 355 -3.45 -5.17 -21.35
CA GLU A 355 -2.77 -5.39 -22.63
C GLU A 355 -1.30 -5.65 -22.33
N ILE A 356 -0.71 -6.64 -23.00
CA ILE A 356 0.71 -6.96 -22.88
C ILE A 356 1.36 -6.70 -24.23
N ASP A 357 2.26 -5.72 -24.26
CA ASP A 357 3.02 -5.35 -25.45
C ASP A 357 4.51 -5.51 -25.13
N GLY A 358 5.09 -6.57 -25.68
CA GLY A 358 6.43 -7.03 -25.34
C GLY A 358 6.57 -7.28 -23.82
N PRO A 359 7.50 -6.59 -23.13
CA PRO A 359 7.71 -6.76 -21.70
C PRO A 359 6.76 -5.90 -20.84
N VAL A 360 5.99 -4.98 -21.43
CA VAL A 360 5.22 -3.97 -20.70
C VAL A 360 3.76 -4.40 -20.58
N VAL A 361 3.22 -4.27 -19.37
CA VAL A 361 1.82 -4.55 -19.06
C VAL A 361 1.09 -3.22 -18.85
N TYR A 362 0.10 -3.01 -19.70
CA TYR A 362 -0.77 -1.83 -19.69
C TYR A 362 -2.14 -2.18 -19.11
N SER A 363 -2.75 -1.28 -18.35
CA SER A 363 -4.16 -1.38 -17.98
C SER A 363 -5.04 -0.67 -19.02
N ILE A 364 -6.32 -1.05 -19.08
CA ILE A 364 -7.33 -0.33 -19.88
C ILE A 364 -7.47 1.15 -19.51
N ASN A 365 -6.98 1.53 -18.32
CA ASN A 365 -6.98 2.91 -17.82
C ASN A 365 -5.82 3.75 -18.36
N LYS A 366 -5.13 3.28 -19.42
CA LYS A 366 -3.98 3.95 -20.06
C LYS A 366 -2.79 4.09 -19.13
N GLU A 367 -2.52 3.07 -18.33
CA GLU A 367 -1.44 3.07 -17.34
C GLU A 367 -0.46 1.95 -17.63
N VAL A 368 0.83 2.20 -17.48
CA VAL A 368 1.81 1.12 -17.34
C VAL A 368 1.74 0.62 -15.90
N ILE A 369 1.26 -0.60 -15.70
CA ILE A 369 1.23 -1.21 -14.36
C ILE A 369 2.54 -1.91 -14.04
N GLY A 370 3.27 -2.40 -15.05
CA GLY A 370 4.61 -2.96 -14.86
C GLY A 370 5.32 -3.37 -16.14
N CYS A 371 6.58 -3.73 -15.98
CA CYS A 371 7.49 -4.20 -17.00
C CYS A 371 8.25 -5.41 -16.47
N LEU A 372 8.29 -6.48 -17.25
CA LEU A 372 8.96 -7.72 -16.87
C LEU A 372 10.48 -7.53 -16.83
N CYS A 373 11.13 -8.00 -15.77
CA CYS A 373 12.59 -7.93 -15.62
C CYS A 373 13.34 -8.82 -16.64
N SER A 374 12.62 -9.71 -17.32
CA SER A 374 13.09 -10.48 -18.48
C SER A 374 13.37 -9.61 -19.71
N CYS A 375 12.92 -8.35 -19.73
CA CYS A 375 13.22 -7.40 -20.79
C CYS A 375 14.74 -7.23 -21.00
N LYS A 376 15.20 -7.35 -22.26
CA LYS A 376 16.59 -7.12 -22.70
C LYS A 376 16.69 -6.13 -23.88
N THR A 377 15.70 -5.25 -24.05
CA THR A 377 15.68 -4.33 -25.20
C THR A 377 16.68 -3.19 -25.04
N SER A 378 17.35 -2.82 -26.13
CA SER A 378 18.19 -1.62 -26.17
C SER A 378 17.35 -0.34 -26.12
N GLU A 379 16.15 -0.35 -26.68
CA GLU A 379 15.24 0.79 -26.69
C GLU A 379 13.82 0.30 -26.38
N LEU A 380 13.18 0.91 -25.39
CA LEU A 380 11.80 0.66 -25.03
C LEU A 380 10.99 1.92 -25.24
N VAL A 381 10.01 1.85 -26.14
CA VAL A 381 9.06 2.93 -26.38
C VAL A 381 7.77 2.64 -25.64
N ILE A 382 7.39 3.50 -24.71
CA ILE A 382 6.11 3.37 -24.04
C ILE A 382 5.00 3.80 -24.99
N LYS A 383 3.98 2.95 -25.11
CA LYS A 383 2.90 3.07 -26.10
C LYS A 383 2.21 4.44 -26.03
N ASN A 384 1.99 5.06 -27.19
CA ASN A 384 1.23 6.31 -27.26
C ASN A 384 -0.22 6.08 -26.80
N GLY A 385 -0.76 7.06 -26.07
CA GLY A 385 -2.04 6.96 -25.36
C GLY A 385 -1.86 6.67 -23.87
N THR A 386 -0.67 6.24 -23.43
CA THR A 386 -0.34 6.06 -22.01
C THR A 386 -0.34 7.40 -21.29
N GLU A 387 -1.14 7.52 -20.24
CA GLU A 387 -1.25 8.74 -19.43
C GLU A 387 -0.50 8.63 -18.10
N ARG A 388 -0.20 7.42 -17.62
CA ARG A 388 0.46 7.18 -16.32
C ARG A 388 1.46 6.03 -16.34
N ILE A 389 2.57 6.19 -15.63
CA ILE A 389 3.44 5.09 -15.19
C ILE A 389 3.19 4.87 -13.70
N CYS A 390 2.79 3.66 -13.31
CA CYS A 390 2.42 3.35 -11.93
C CYS A 390 3.63 3.12 -11.01
N ARG A 391 3.31 2.91 -9.73
CA ARG A 391 4.31 2.62 -8.70
C ARG A 391 5.06 1.32 -9.01
N ASN A 392 6.39 1.33 -8.84
CA ASN A 392 7.27 0.17 -9.03
C ASN A 392 7.20 -0.48 -10.43
N SER A 393 6.68 0.21 -11.45
CA SER A 393 6.38 -0.43 -12.73
C SER A 393 7.61 -0.93 -13.50
N PHE A 394 8.79 -0.34 -13.33
CA PHE A 394 10.03 -0.82 -13.94
C PHE A 394 11.04 -1.31 -12.88
N TYR A 395 10.55 -1.72 -11.70
CA TYR A 395 11.43 -2.17 -10.62
C TYR A 395 12.36 -3.30 -11.09
N SER A 396 13.67 -3.12 -10.92
CA SER A 396 14.71 -4.08 -11.32
C SER A 396 14.81 -4.37 -12.83
N CYS A 397 14.33 -3.47 -13.71
CA CYS A 397 14.41 -3.63 -15.16
C CYS A 397 15.80 -3.23 -15.73
N ASN A 398 16.86 -3.92 -15.30
CA ASN A 398 18.25 -3.63 -15.69
C ASN A 398 18.60 -3.87 -17.17
N GLY A 399 17.71 -4.50 -17.94
CA GLY A 399 17.96 -4.78 -19.35
C GLY A 399 17.61 -3.62 -20.29
N ILE A 400 16.92 -2.58 -19.80
CA ILE A 400 16.50 -1.44 -20.60
C ILE A 400 17.64 -0.43 -20.67
N LYS A 401 18.20 -0.20 -21.86
CA LYS A 401 19.24 0.82 -22.05
C LYS A 401 18.66 2.21 -22.31
N LYS A 402 17.55 2.30 -23.04
CA LYS A 402 16.89 3.57 -23.37
C LYS A 402 15.38 3.44 -23.22
N LEU A 403 14.75 4.42 -22.58
CA LEU A 403 13.32 4.47 -22.34
C LEU A 403 12.72 5.76 -22.91
N ILE A 404 11.79 5.62 -23.84
CA ILE A 404 11.10 6.73 -24.49
C ILE A 404 9.70 6.91 -23.90
N LEU A 405 9.49 8.05 -23.23
CA LEU A 405 8.22 8.45 -22.65
C LEU A 405 7.34 9.11 -23.74
N PRO A 406 6.03 8.78 -23.82
CA PRO A 406 5.16 9.24 -24.88
C PRO A 406 4.62 10.64 -24.57
N LYS A 407 4.17 11.34 -25.63
CA LYS A 407 3.59 12.69 -25.50
C LYS A 407 2.35 12.75 -24.59
N SER A 408 1.63 11.64 -24.49
CA SER A 408 0.40 11.50 -23.70
C SER A 408 0.66 11.34 -22.19
N LEU A 409 1.90 11.06 -21.78
CA LEU A 409 2.22 10.78 -20.38
C LEU A 409 2.07 12.05 -19.53
N LYS A 410 1.27 11.96 -18.47
CA LYS A 410 0.98 13.07 -17.55
C LYS A 410 1.54 12.83 -16.16
N VAL A 411 1.57 11.57 -15.73
CA VAL A 411 1.89 11.20 -14.34
C VAL A 411 2.92 10.07 -14.29
N ILE A 412 3.91 10.23 -13.42
CA ILE A 412 4.85 9.17 -13.03
C ILE A 412 4.65 8.93 -11.53
N GLY A 413 4.29 7.71 -11.16
CA GLY A 413 4.07 7.28 -9.78
C GLY A 413 5.38 7.08 -9.01
N TYR A 414 5.29 6.54 -7.80
CA TYR A 414 6.45 6.37 -6.93
C TYR A 414 7.38 5.22 -7.36
N ASN A 415 8.68 5.43 -7.22
CA ASN A 415 9.71 4.39 -7.39
C ASN A 415 9.60 3.59 -8.71
N PRO A 416 9.25 4.19 -9.86
CA PRO A 416 8.99 3.43 -11.08
C PRO A 416 10.28 2.81 -11.61
N PHE A 417 11.44 3.45 -11.44
CA PHE A 417 12.72 3.08 -12.05
C PHE A 417 13.78 2.60 -11.04
N VAL A 418 13.35 2.10 -9.87
CA VAL A 418 14.27 1.58 -8.85
C VAL A 418 15.08 0.41 -9.41
N GLN A 419 16.41 0.48 -9.26
CA GLN A 419 17.33 -0.56 -9.75
C GLN A 419 17.15 -0.84 -11.27
N CYS A 420 16.97 0.19 -12.09
CA CYS A 420 17.03 0.06 -13.56
C CYS A 420 18.44 0.18 -14.15
N GLY A 421 19.45 0.57 -13.35
CA GLY A 421 20.81 0.77 -13.82
C GLY A 421 21.00 2.04 -14.66
N ASP A 422 21.81 1.94 -15.72
CA ASP A 422 22.25 3.05 -16.58
C ASP A 422 21.26 3.35 -17.70
N ILE A 423 20.02 3.67 -17.33
CA ILE A 423 18.94 3.95 -18.28
C ILE A 423 19.07 5.36 -18.88
N GLU A 424 19.00 5.45 -20.21
CA GLU A 424 18.87 6.71 -20.94
C GLU A 424 17.38 7.06 -21.07
N PHE A 425 16.99 8.24 -20.58
CA PHE A 425 15.62 8.73 -20.77
C PHE A 425 15.50 9.60 -22.02
N VAL A 426 14.42 9.43 -22.75
CA VAL A 426 13.92 10.39 -23.75
C VAL A 426 12.49 10.72 -23.41
N SER A 427 12.15 12.00 -23.28
CA SER A 427 10.78 12.43 -23.01
C SER A 427 10.18 13.17 -24.20
N ASN A 428 9.07 12.64 -24.72
CA ASN A 428 8.19 13.38 -25.63
C ASN A 428 7.02 14.05 -24.88
N SER A 429 6.92 13.86 -23.56
CA SER A 429 5.86 14.42 -22.73
C SER A 429 6.14 15.91 -22.43
N PRO A 430 5.12 16.78 -22.46
CA PRO A 430 5.26 18.16 -22.01
C PRO A 430 5.39 18.31 -20.48
N GLU A 431 5.12 17.24 -19.72
CA GLU A 431 5.13 17.25 -18.25
C GLU A 431 6.47 16.80 -17.65
N PHE A 432 7.34 16.19 -18.47
CA PHE A 432 8.62 15.61 -18.04
C PHE A 432 9.76 16.04 -18.95
N VAL A 433 10.84 16.50 -18.36
CA VAL A 433 12.01 17.00 -19.07
C VAL A 433 13.21 16.13 -18.75
N VAL A 434 14.00 15.78 -19.76
CA VAL A 434 15.30 15.14 -19.57
C VAL A 434 16.36 16.20 -19.78
N ASP A 435 17.22 16.42 -18.80
CA ASP A 435 18.33 17.37 -18.86
C ASP A 435 19.60 16.72 -18.32
N ASN A 436 20.70 16.80 -19.08
CA ASN A 436 21.94 16.04 -18.84
C ASN A 436 21.73 14.53 -18.57
N GLY A 437 20.63 13.96 -19.09
CA GLY A 437 20.25 12.56 -18.90
C GLY A 437 19.52 12.27 -17.58
N ILE A 438 19.22 13.27 -16.77
CA ILE A 438 18.41 13.16 -15.55
C ILE A 438 16.95 13.50 -15.89
N LEU A 439 16.00 12.75 -15.32
CA LEU A 439 14.57 12.96 -15.52
C LEU A 439 14.00 13.88 -14.45
N PHE A 440 13.38 14.97 -14.90
CA PHE A 440 12.75 16.00 -14.07
C PHE A 440 11.26 16.14 -14.37
N ASN A 441 10.55 16.84 -13.48
CA ASN A 441 9.28 17.47 -13.84
C ASN A 441 9.49 18.62 -14.85
N LYS A 442 8.38 19.09 -15.43
CA LYS A 442 8.32 20.18 -16.40
C LYS A 442 9.18 21.40 -16.05
N ASP A 443 9.09 21.87 -14.80
CA ASP A 443 9.74 23.10 -14.36
C ASP A 443 11.18 22.88 -13.83
N LYS A 444 11.70 21.65 -13.89
CA LYS A 444 13.00 21.24 -13.33
C LYS A 444 13.20 21.56 -11.85
N THR A 445 12.11 21.66 -11.09
CA THR A 445 12.12 21.86 -9.64
C THR A 445 12.23 20.55 -8.87
N LYS A 446 11.97 19.42 -9.53
CA LYS A 446 11.99 18.07 -8.95
C LYS A 446 12.81 17.10 -9.78
N ILE A 447 13.71 16.37 -9.13
CA ILE A 447 14.35 15.18 -9.74
C ILE A 447 13.43 14.00 -9.51
N ILE A 448 12.97 13.38 -10.60
CA ILE A 448 12.15 12.16 -10.59
C ILE A 448 13.06 10.92 -10.58
N CYS A 449 14.10 10.91 -11.41
CA CYS A 449 15.07 9.83 -11.46
C CYS A 449 16.41 10.34 -12.01
N CYS A 450 17.48 10.08 -11.28
CA CYS A 450 18.86 10.23 -11.71
C CYS A 450 19.42 8.83 -12.03
N PRO A 451 19.74 8.52 -13.30
CA PRO A 451 20.40 7.26 -13.65
C PRO A 451 21.76 7.12 -12.97
N ARG A 452 22.17 5.89 -12.66
CA ARG A 452 23.40 5.57 -11.95
C ARG A 452 24.64 6.24 -12.57
N ASN A 453 24.81 6.15 -13.89
CA ASN A 453 25.90 6.79 -14.63
C ASN A 453 25.84 8.33 -14.69
N LYS A 454 24.80 8.98 -14.15
CA LYS A 454 24.68 10.44 -14.06
C LYS A 454 25.02 10.97 -12.67
N ALA A 455 25.00 10.12 -11.65
CA ALA A 455 25.42 10.46 -10.30
C ALA A 455 26.79 9.81 -10.00
N VAL A 456 27.86 10.51 -10.37
CA VAL A 456 29.25 10.01 -10.28
C VAL A 456 30.11 11.00 -9.51
N GLY A 457 30.91 10.49 -8.56
CA GLY A 457 31.81 11.32 -7.77
C GLY A 457 31.05 12.39 -6.99
N ASP A 458 31.50 13.64 -7.13
CA ASP A 458 30.88 14.79 -6.48
C ASP A 458 29.71 15.30 -7.32
N PHE A 459 28.49 14.92 -6.94
CA PHE A 459 27.29 15.30 -7.66
C PHE A 459 26.86 16.72 -7.32
N VAL A 460 26.80 17.58 -8.34
CA VAL A 460 26.36 18.97 -8.20
C VAL A 460 24.87 19.07 -8.48
N MET A 461 24.11 19.51 -7.47
CA MET A 461 22.67 19.73 -7.60
C MET A 461 22.36 20.92 -8.52
N PRO A 462 21.47 20.78 -9.53
CA PRO A 462 21.00 21.91 -10.32
C PRO A 462 20.29 22.96 -9.45
N GLU A 463 20.49 24.25 -9.75
CA GLU A 463 20.01 25.35 -8.88
C GLU A 463 18.49 25.39 -8.69
N SER A 464 17.73 24.99 -9.71
CA SER A 464 16.26 24.99 -9.67
C SER A 464 15.66 23.90 -8.79
N VAL A 465 16.43 22.87 -8.43
CA VAL A 465 15.92 21.68 -7.76
C VAL A 465 15.72 21.95 -6.27
N ASN A 466 14.47 21.82 -5.81
CA ASN A 466 14.11 21.93 -4.40
C ASN A 466 13.45 20.67 -3.82
N VAL A 467 13.07 19.70 -4.66
CA VAL A 467 12.52 18.42 -4.23
C VAL A 467 13.26 17.25 -4.89
N LEU A 468 13.64 16.27 -4.08
CA LEU A 468 14.08 14.96 -4.55
C LEU A 468 12.93 13.98 -4.37
N GLU A 469 12.43 13.40 -5.47
CA GLU A 469 11.34 12.42 -5.39
C GLU A 469 11.81 11.11 -4.73
N ARG A 470 10.82 10.29 -4.36
CA ARG A 470 11.06 8.99 -3.73
C ARG A 470 11.98 8.13 -4.60
N SER A 471 13.09 7.66 -4.02
CA SER A 471 14.10 6.85 -4.71
C SER A 471 14.75 7.49 -5.94
N ALA A 472 14.77 8.83 -6.03
CA ALA A 472 15.34 9.57 -7.16
C ALA A 472 16.79 9.19 -7.49
N PHE A 473 17.62 8.87 -6.49
CA PHE A 473 19.02 8.46 -6.66
C PHE A 473 19.23 6.96 -6.34
N SER A 474 18.18 6.14 -6.34
CA SER A 474 18.32 4.75 -5.90
C SER A 474 19.26 3.94 -6.80
N GLY A 475 20.26 3.31 -6.19
CA GLY A 475 21.29 2.54 -6.90
C GLY A 475 22.39 3.38 -7.53
N CYS A 476 22.47 4.69 -7.24
CA CYS A 476 23.58 5.56 -7.65
C CYS A 476 24.84 5.27 -6.81
N ASP A 477 25.39 4.07 -6.97
CA ASP A 477 26.55 3.57 -6.22
C ASP A 477 27.90 4.13 -6.72
N LEU A 478 27.90 5.03 -7.70
CA LEU A 478 29.09 5.73 -8.20
C LEU A 478 29.25 7.14 -7.61
N MET A 479 28.24 7.66 -6.93
CA MET A 479 28.24 8.96 -6.27
C MET A 479 28.97 8.87 -4.94
N THR A 480 29.92 9.78 -4.69
CA THR A 480 30.71 9.86 -3.45
C THR A 480 30.29 11.01 -2.56
N SER A 481 29.88 12.15 -3.15
CA SER A 481 29.36 13.28 -2.39
C SER A 481 28.19 13.97 -3.08
N ILE A 482 27.36 14.65 -2.30
CA ILE A 482 26.25 15.48 -2.80
C ILE A 482 25.98 16.69 -1.90
N ASP A 483 25.82 17.86 -2.52
CA ASP A 483 25.42 19.10 -1.86
C ASP A 483 23.91 19.37 -2.08
N LEU A 484 23.14 19.38 -0.99
CA LEU A 484 21.69 19.59 -1.00
C LEU A 484 21.26 21.03 -0.68
N LYS A 485 22.15 22.02 -0.82
CA LYS A 485 21.85 23.42 -0.45
C LYS A 485 20.48 23.94 -0.90
N ASN A 486 20.02 23.63 -2.12
CA ASN A 486 18.74 24.17 -2.61
C ASN A 486 17.52 23.27 -2.34
N VAL A 487 17.74 22.11 -1.70
CA VAL A 487 16.69 21.11 -1.45
C VAL A 487 15.96 21.42 -0.15
N SER A 488 14.63 21.40 -0.18
CA SER A 488 13.76 21.54 0.99
C SER A 488 13.03 20.23 1.34
N THR A 489 12.89 19.32 0.37
CA THR A 489 12.26 18.00 0.56
C THR A 489 13.14 16.88 0.01
N ILE A 490 13.42 15.88 0.84
CA ILE A 490 14.00 14.61 0.42
C ILE A 490 12.93 13.52 0.53
N GLY A 491 12.64 12.83 -0.58
CA GLY A 491 11.69 11.73 -0.58
C GLY A 491 12.23 10.47 0.10
N LYS A 492 11.35 9.66 0.70
CA LYS A 492 11.71 8.38 1.33
C LYS A 492 12.59 7.51 0.40
N SER A 493 13.60 6.85 0.93
CA SER A 493 14.48 5.94 0.16
C SER A 493 15.18 6.60 -1.04
N CYS A 494 15.33 7.94 -1.06
CA CYS A 494 15.98 8.69 -2.13
C CYS A 494 17.36 8.12 -2.49
N PHE A 495 18.19 7.86 -1.47
CA PHE A 495 19.57 7.40 -1.61
C PHE A 495 19.75 5.89 -1.33
N THR A 496 18.69 5.08 -1.42
CA THR A 496 18.80 3.62 -1.19
C THR A 496 19.78 2.97 -2.18
N ASN A 497 20.71 2.16 -1.66
CA ASN A 497 21.80 1.51 -2.41
C ASN A 497 22.82 2.50 -3.05
N CYS A 498 22.96 3.72 -2.54
CA CYS A 498 24.09 4.61 -2.89
C CYS A 498 25.34 4.21 -2.11
N ASN A 499 25.90 3.03 -2.39
CA ASN A 499 26.90 2.39 -1.52
C ASN A 499 28.27 3.11 -1.45
N SER A 500 28.55 4.02 -2.38
CA SER A 500 29.78 4.83 -2.38
C SER A 500 29.60 6.22 -1.77
N LEU A 501 28.37 6.62 -1.43
CA LEU A 501 28.07 7.94 -0.88
C LEU A 501 28.66 8.05 0.53
N ARG A 502 29.58 8.99 0.72
CA ARG A 502 30.30 9.23 1.99
C ARG A 502 29.95 10.58 2.58
N ASP A 503 29.78 11.59 1.73
CA ASP A 503 29.60 12.98 2.16
C ASP A 503 28.26 13.53 1.66
N ILE A 504 27.42 13.99 2.60
CA ILE A 504 26.14 14.64 2.28
C ILE A 504 26.06 15.96 3.05
N PHE A 505 25.95 17.07 2.31
CA PHE A 505 25.69 18.37 2.91
C PHE A 505 24.19 18.62 2.91
N VAL A 506 23.60 18.77 4.09
CA VAL A 506 22.16 19.01 4.30
C VAL A 506 21.99 20.40 4.94
N PRO A 507 21.29 21.36 4.30
CA PRO A 507 21.09 22.68 4.87
C PRO A 507 20.02 22.68 5.97
N ASP A 508 20.07 23.66 6.86
CA ASP A 508 19.18 23.80 8.03
C ASP A 508 17.68 23.96 7.67
N TRP A 509 17.35 24.29 6.41
CA TRP A 509 15.97 24.42 5.93
C TRP A 509 15.41 23.15 5.28
N VAL A 510 16.11 22.02 5.30
CA VAL A 510 15.47 20.74 4.98
C VAL A 510 14.45 20.43 6.07
N THR A 511 13.18 20.66 5.75
CA THR A 511 12.07 20.48 6.69
C THR A 511 11.55 19.04 6.74
N TYR A 512 11.97 18.17 5.80
CA TYR A 512 11.47 16.80 5.66
C TYR A 512 12.50 15.86 5.02
N ILE A 513 12.76 14.72 5.69
CA ILE A 513 13.62 13.61 5.24
C ILE A 513 12.84 12.29 5.29
#